data_AF-A0A951R3B7-F1
#
_entry.id   AF-A0A951R3B7-F1
#
_cell.length_a   1.000
_cell.length_b   1.000
_cell.length_c   1.000
_cell.angle_alpha   90.00
_cell.angle_beta   90.00
_cell.angle_gamma   90.00
#
_symmetry.space_group_name_H-M   'P 1'
#
loop_
_entity.id
_entity.type
_entity.pdbx_description
1 polymer ?
#
loop_
_entity_poly.entity_id
_entity_poly.type
_entity_poly.pdbx_seq_one_letter_code
_entity_poly.pdbx_strand_id
1 'polypeptide(L)' 'NLIESYLKQRNSIFIKIDVVKNYNKNVINFWLENGFEIIEEINLNWNGKVLNALTMEKII' A
#
# COMPACT_ATOMS: atom_id res chain seq x y z
N ASN A 1 -16.99 -3.43 -1.25
CA ASN A 1 -15.82 -3.04 -2.05
C ASN A 1 -15.49 -4.19 -3.00
N LEU A 2 -15.62 -4.03 -4.33
CA LEU A 2 -15.58 -5.15 -5.30
C LEU A 2 -14.26 -5.94 -5.25
N ILE A 3 -13.14 -5.23 -5.12
CA ILE A 3 -11.79 -5.82 -5.05
C ILE A 3 -11.64 -6.68 -3.79
N GLU A 4 -12.04 -6.16 -2.63
CA GLU A 4 -11.94 -6.90 -1.36
C GLU A 4 -12.80 -8.16 -1.38
N SER A 5 -14.02 -8.09 -1.92
CA SER A 5 -14.88 -9.26 -2.08
C SER A 5 -14.25 -10.32 -2.99
N TYR A 6 -13.61 -9.90 -4.09
CA TYR A 6 -12.89 -10.80 -4.99
C TYR A 6 -11.68 -11.46 -4.31
N LEU A 7 -10.92 -10.72 -3.51
CA LEU A 7 -9.76 -11.23 -2.80
C LEU A 7 -10.14 -12.21 -1.68
N LYS A 8 -11.24 -11.93 -0.95
CA LYS A 8 -11.80 -12.86 0.04
C LYS A 8 -12.22 -14.20 -0.57
N GLN A 9 -12.85 -14.17 -1.75
CA GLN A 9 -13.20 -15.40 -2.49
C GLN A 9 -11.97 -16.23 -2.88
N ARG A 10 -10.78 -15.62 -2.91
CA ARG A 10 -9.50 -16.28 -3.17
C ARG A 10 -8.71 -16.60 -1.89
N ASN A 11 -9.35 -16.54 -0.72
CA ASN A 11 -8.73 -16.77 0.59
C ASN A 11 -7.54 -15.83 0.88
N SER A 12 -7.51 -14.64 0.29
CA SER A 12 -6.54 -13.61 0.67
C SER A 12 -6.92 -13.03 2.03
N ILE A 13 -5.92 -12.84 2.90
CA ILE A 13 -6.11 -12.39 4.29
C ILE A 13 -5.86 -10.88 4.42
N PHE A 14 -5.01 -10.32 3.56
CA PHE A 14 -4.67 -8.91 3.57
C PHE A 14 -4.32 -8.43 2.15
N ILE A 15 -4.32 -7.12 1.97
CA ILE A 15 -3.81 -6.41 0.80
C ILE A 15 -2.51 -5.75 1.22
N LYS A 16 -1.46 -5.90 0.43
CA LYS A 16 -0.17 -5.20 0.59
C LYS A 16 0.05 -4.26 -0.58
N ILE A 17 0.49 -3.03 -0.30
CA ILE A 17 0.84 -2.02 -1.30
C ILE A 17 2.14 -1.31 -0.91
N ASP A 18 2.91 -0.90 -1.91
CA ASP A 18 4.09 -0.05 -1.71
C ASP A 18 3.80 1.35 -2.25
N VAL A 19 3.93 2.38 -1.40
CA VAL A 19 3.51 3.75 -1.69
C VAL A 19 4.70 4.70 -1.62
N VAL A 20 5.06 5.31 -2.76
CA VAL A 20 6.17 6.28 -2.84
C VAL A 20 5.83 7.58 -2.09
N LYS A 21 6.70 8.00 -1.17
CA LYS A 21 6.47 9.15 -0.26
C LYS A 21 6.54 10.52 -0.94
N ASN A 22 7.14 10.59 -2.13
CA ASN A 22 7.76 11.81 -2.67
C ASN A 22 6.79 12.74 -3.41
N TYR A 23 5.61 12.26 -3.78
CA TYR A 23 4.77 12.96 -4.76
C TYR A 23 3.67 13.79 -4.12
N ASN A 24 2.93 13.24 -3.16
CA ASN A 24 1.83 13.95 -2.50
C ASN A 24 1.46 13.27 -1.17
N LYS A 25 1.46 14.03 -0.07
CA LYS A 25 1.07 13.54 1.26
C LYS A 25 -0.37 13.00 1.30
N ASN A 26 -1.25 13.52 0.45
CA ASN A 26 -2.65 13.07 0.36
C ASN A 26 -2.77 11.60 -0.08
N VAL A 27 -1.77 11.05 -0.79
CA VAL A 27 -1.79 9.63 -1.18
C VAL A 27 -1.64 8.73 0.03
N ILE A 28 -0.75 9.07 0.96
CA ILE A 28 -0.57 8.29 2.19
C ILE A 28 -1.84 8.39 3.05
N ASN A 29 -2.38 9.60 3.21
CA ASN A 29 -3.61 9.82 3.98
C ASN A 29 -4.79 9.05 3.39
N PHE A 30 -4.93 9.02 2.05
CA PHE A 30 -5.96 8.24 1.38
C PHE A 30 -5.91 6.75 1.78
N TRP A 31 -4.72 6.14 1.83
CA TRP A 31 -4.60 4.74 2.21
C TRP A 31 -4.88 4.51 3.69
N LEU A 32 -4.39 5.39 4.56
CA LEU A 32 -4.69 5.35 6.00
C LEU A 32 -6.21 5.42 6.25
N GLU A 33 -6.92 6.35 5.60
CA GLU A 33 -8.37 6.52 5.69
C GLU A 33 -9.15 5.30 5.14
N ASN A 34 -8.54 4.54 4.22
CA ASN A 34 -9.12 3.31 3.68
C ASN A 34 -8.78 2.06 4.50
N GLY A 35 -8.17 2.21 5.68
CA GLY A 35 -7.88 1.12 6.61
C GLY A 35 -6.57 0.38 6.36
N PHE A 36 -5.63 1.00 5.63
CA PHE A 36 -4.27 0.49 5.54
C PHE A 36 -3.41 1.02 6.69
N GLU A 37 -2.49 0.21 7.17
CA GLU A 37 -1.50 0.53 8.19
C GLU A 37 -0.10 0.55 7.57
N ILE A 38 0.76 1.44 8.05
CA ILE A 38 2.16 1.50 7.63
C ILE A 38 2.93 0.39 8.36
N ILE A 39 3.61 -0.47 7.61
CA ILE A 39 4.37 -1.60 8.15
C ILE A 39 5.86 -1.25 8.25
N GLU A 40 6.42 -0.69 7.20
CA GLU A 40 7.86 -0.37 7.13
C GLU A 40 8.14 0.72 6.08
N GLU A 41 9.28 1.41 6.24
CA GLU A 41 9.85 2.24 5.18
C GLU A 41 10.79 1.40 4.31
N ILE A 42 10.65 1.52 2.99
CA ILE A 42 11.44 0.77 2.01
C ILE A 42 12.05 1.69 0.95
N ASN A 43 12.98 1.13 0.18
CA ASN A 43 13.54 1.76 -1.01
C ASN A 43 13.14 0.96 -2.25
N LEU A 44 12.42 1.60 -3.17
CA LEU A 44 12.08 1.02 -4.47
C LEU A 44 13.10 1.47 -5.51
N ASN A 45 13.64 0.52 -6.28
CA ASN A 45 14.46 0.83 -7.45
C ASN A 45 13.57 0.81 -8.70
N TRP A 46 13.28 2.00 -9.23
CA TRP A 46 12.56 2.18 -10.48
C TRP A 46 13.52 2.59 -11.59
N ASN A 47 13.92 1.65 -12.44
CA ASN A 47 14.78 1.88 -13.60
C ASN A 47 16.07 2.67 -13.26
N GLY A 48 16.74 2.30 -12.16
CA GLY A 48 17.95 2.95 -11.67
C GLY A 48 17.70 4.14 -10.74
N LYS A 49 16.45 4.60 -10.58
CA LYS A 49 16.08 5.64 -9.62
C LYS A 49 15.62 5.03 -8.31
N VAL A 50 16.32 5.31 -7.22
CA VAL A 50 15.92 4.90 -5.87
C VAL A 50 14.87 5.88 -5.33
N LEU A 51 13.74 5.35 -4.88
CA LEU A 51 12.61 6.10 -4.34
C LEU A 51 12.25 5.59 -2.94
N ASN A 52 12.13 6.52 -1.99
CA ASN A 52 11.62 6.20 -0.65
C ASN A 52 10.13 5.88 -0.73
N ALA A 53 9.73 4.74 -0.18
CA ALA A 53 8.35 4.29 -0.15
C ALA A 53 7.98 3.72 1.23
N LEU A 54 6.68 3.49 1.42
CA LEU A 54 6.12 2.82 2.57
C LEU A 54 5.46 1.54 2.11
N THR A 55 5.79 0.42 2.75
CA THR A 55 4.95 -0.76 2.71
C THR A 55 3.73 -0.50 3.58
N MET A 56 2.53 -0.70 3.04
CA MET A 56 1.28 -0.60 3.79
C MET A 56 0.41 -1.85 3.60
N GLU A 57 -0.32 -2.24 4.65
CA GLU A 57 -1.18 -3.43 4.64
C GLU A 57 -2.58 -3.14 5.17
N LYS A 58 -3.58 -3.84 4.62
CA LYS A 58 -4.96 -3.83 5.09
C LYS A 58 -5.47 -5.26 5.21
N ILE A 59 -5.91 -5.66 6.39
CA ILE A 59 -6.59 -6.94 6.60
C ILE A 59 -7.96 -6.88 5.89
N ILE A 60 -8.30 -7.92 5.12
CA ILE A 60 -9.56 -8.00 4.37
C ILE A 60 -10.42 -9.15 4.87
#